data_AF-A0A3B9QYA3-F1
#
_entry.id   AF-A0A3B9QYA3-F1
#
_cell.length_a   1.000
_cell.length_b   1.000
_cell.length_c   1.000
_cell.angle_alpha   90.00
_cell.angle_beta   90.00
_cell.angle_gamma   90.00
#
_symmetry.space_group_name_H-M   'P 1'
#
loop_
_entity.id
_entity.type
_entity.pdbx_description
1 polymer ?
#
loop_
_entity_poly.entity_id
_entity_poly.type
_entity_poly.pdbx_seq_one_letter_code
_entity_poly.pdbx_strand_id
1 'polypeptide(L)' 'DVVLWHTVGVLHLPRPEDFPVMPVEYTGFMLKPFGFFERNPAIDLAPPLCRKP' A
#
# COMPACT_ATOMS: atom_id res chain seq x y z
N ASP A 1 -5.84 17.05 -21.85
CA ASP A 1 -4.56 16.40 -21.50
C ASP A 1 -4.14 16.88 -20.13
N VAL A 2 -3.72 15.99 -19.23
CA VAL A 2 -3.39 16.35 -17.83
C VAL A 2 -2.29 15.44 -17.28
N VAL A 3 -1.42 15.99 -16.44
CA VAL A 3 -0.30 15.27 -15.81
C VAL A 3 -0.38 15.40 -14.29
N LEU A 4 -0.14 14.29 -13.58
CA LEU A 4 -0.06 14.24 -12.12
C LEU A 4 1.39 14.00 -11.67
N TRP A 5 1.86 14.80 -10.72
CA TRP A 5 3.15 14.62 -10.06
C TRP A 5 2.91 14.35 -8.58
N HIS A 6 3.43 13.23 -8.07
CA HIS A 6 3.29 12.82 -6.67
C HIS A 6 4.67 12.62 -6.04
N THR A 7 4.91 13.30 -4.91
CA THR A 7 6.16 13.19 -4.15
C THR A 7 5.94 12.33 -2.91
N VAL A 8 6.73 11.27 -2.75
CA VAL A 8 6.74 10.40 -1.57
C VAL A 8 8.14 10.46 -0.94
N GLY A 9 8.21 10.56 0.38
CA GLY A 9 9.46 10.57 1.12
C GLY A 9 9.28 10.11 2.56
N VAL A 10 10.39 9.79 3.22
CA VAL A 10 10.46 9.42 4.64
C VAL A 10 11.51 10.31 5.31
N LEU A 11 11.21 10.79 6.52
CA LEU A 11 12.21 11.40 7.38
C LEU A 11 12.75 10.32 8.32
N HIS A 12 13.93 9.79 8.00
CA HIS A 12 14.56 8.74 8.81
C HIS A 12 15.34 9.36 9.98
N LEU A 13 14.77 9.28 11.18
CA LEU A 13 15.45 9.63 12.44
C LEU A 13 16.10 8.36 13.01
N PRO A 14 17.45 8.24 13.00
CA PRO A 14 18.12 7.01 13.39
C PRO A 14 17.82 6.59 14.82
N ARG A 15 17.61 5.30 15.03
CA ARG A 15 17.38 4.68 16.33
C ARG A 15 18.44 3.61 16.60
N PRO A 16 18.74 3.27 17.87
CA PRO A 16 19.70 2.22 18.20
C PRO A 16 19.38 0.85 17.57
N GLU A 17 18.11 0.57 17.31
CA GLU A 17 17.64 -0.68 16.69
C GLU A 17 18.03 -0.80 15.21
N ASP A 18 18.42 0.32 14.57
CA ASP A 18 18.88 0.34 13.17
C ASP A 18 20.33 -0.14 13.02
N PHE A 19 21.03 -0.36 14.15
CA PHE A 19 22.41 -0.83 14.19
C PHE A 19 22.50 -2.25 14.75
N PRO A 20 23.30 -3.15 14.16
CA PRO A 20 24.20 -2.98 13.01
C PRO A 20 23.51 -3.11 11.65
N VAL A 21 22.24 -3.53 11.63
CA VAL A 21 21.45 -3.74 10.41
C VAL A 21 20.10 -3.08 10.58
N MET A 22 19.78 -2.16 9.67
CA MET A 22 18.50 -1.45 9.65
C MET A 22 17.36 -2.40 9.23
N PRO A 23 16.28 -2.51 10.02
CA PRO A 23 15.05 -3.18 9.58
C PRO A 23 14.38 -2.46 8.40
N VAL A 24 13.54 -3.17 7.65
CA VAL A 24 12.88 -2.58 6.46
C VAL A 24 11.84 -1.54 6.88
N GLU A 25 11.96 -0.33 6.31
CA GLU A 25 10.93 0.70 6.35
C GLU A 25 10.11 0.71 5.04
N TYR A 26 8.78 0.69 5.15
CA TYR A 26 7.87 0.72 4.00
C TYR A 26 7.22 2.09 3.84
N THR A 27 7.27 2.63 2.63
CA THR A 27 6.49 3.80 2.22
C THR A 27 5.82 3.52 0.87
N GLY A 28 4.61 4.03 0.67
CA GLY A 28 3.86 3.78 -0.55
C GLY A 28 2.57 4.58 -0.62
N PHE A 29 1.97 4.61 -1.81
CA PHE A 29 0.69 5.25 -2.07
C PHE A 29 -0.21 4.31 -2.88
N MET A 30 -1.52 4.55 -2.83
CA MET A 30 -2.48 3.78 -3.59
C MET A 30 -3.50 4.72 -4.22
N LEU A 31 -3.70 4.57 -5.52
CA LEU A 31 -4.81 5.20 -6.22
C LEU A 31 -6.01 4.27 -6.13
N LYS A 32 -7.04 4.70 -5.39
CA LYS A 32 -8.30 3.97 -5.27
C LYS A 32 -9.34 4.59 -6.19
N PRO A 33 -10.07 3.76 -6.97
CA PRO A 33 -11.19 4.25 -7.76
C PRO A 33 -12.25 4.84 -6.83
N PHE A 34 -12.71 6.06 -7.13
CA PHE A 34 -13.79 6.72 -6.40
C PHE A 34 -14.89 7.11 -7.38
N GLY A 35 -16.08 6.51 -7.21
CA GLY A 35 -17.20 6.69 -8.16
C GLY A 35 -16.93 6.11 -9.56
N PHE A 36 -15.92 5.25 -9.72
CA PHE A 36 -15.60 4.64 -11.03
C PHE A 36 -16.45 3.41 -11.34
N PHE A 37 -16.90 2.67 -10.32
CA PHE A 37 -17.75 1.49 -10.46
C PHE A 37 -19.13 1.74 -9.86
N GLU A 38 -20.19 1.26 -10.52
CA GLU A 38 -21.59 1.32 -10.03
C GLU A 38 -21.82 0.49 -8.76
N ARG A 39 -21.06 -0.61 -8.61
CA ARG A 39 -21.15 -1.54 -7.46
C ARG A 39 -19.76 -2.10 -7.17
N ASN A 40 -19.57 -2.64 -5.96
CA ASN A 40 -18.31 -3.24 -5.53
C ASN A 40 -17.77 -4.25 -6.58
N PRO A 41 -16.58 -4.02 -7.17
CA PRO A 41 -16.03 -4.87 -8.23
C PRO A 41 -15.60 -6.27 -7.75
N ALA A 42 -15.45 -6.50 -6.45
CA ALA A 42 -15.03 -7.78 -5.89
C ALA A 42 -16.20 -8.61 -5.32
N ILE A 43 -17.46 -8.24 -5.60
CA ILE A 43 -18.62 -8.80 -4.91
C ILE A 43 -18.87 -10.29 -5.17
N ASP A 44 -18.51 -10.78 -6.35
CA ASP A 44 -18.73 -12.18 -6.74
C ASP A 44 -17.45 -13.03 -6.62
N LEU A 45 -16.43 -12.52 -5.90
CA LEU A 45 -15.17 -13.23 -5.71
C LEU A 45 -15.34 -14.36 -4.68
N ALA A 46 -15.08 -15.59 -5.09
CA ALA A 46 -15.03 -16.73 -4.18
C ALA A 46 -13.90 -16.55 -3.13
N PRO A 47 -14.09 -17.01 -1.89
CA PRO A 47 -13.04 -16.95 -0.89
C PRO A 47 -11.80 -17.76 -1.33
N PRO A 48 -10.59 -17.36 -0.91
CA PRO A 48 -9.38 -18.09 -1.27
C PRO A 48 -9.42 -19.53 -0.75
N LEU A 49 -8.92 -20.46 -1.56
CA LEU A 49 -9.02 -21.92 -1.38
C LEU A 49 -8.30 -22.47 -0.13
N CYS A 50 -7.56 -21.64 0.62
CA CYS A 50 -6.83 -22.07 1.81
C CYS A 50 -7.23 -21.23 3.02
N ARG A 51 -8.15 -21.77 3.82
CA ARG A 51 -8.37 -21.35 5.20
C ARG A 51 -7.40 -22.17 6.06
N LYS A 52 -6.21 -21.64 6.36
CA LYS A 52 -5.34 -22.26 7.39
C LYS A 52 -6.03 -22.13 8.76
N PRO A 53 -5.83 -23.11 9.66
CA PRO A 53 -6.48 -23.15 10.98
C PRO A 53 -6.21 -21.91 11.81
#